data_AF-A0A2H0XQX4-F1
#
_entry.id   AF-A0A2H0XQX4-F1
#
_cell.length_a   1.000
_cell.length_b   1.000
_cell.length_c   1.000
_cell.angle_alpha   90.00
_cell.angle_beta   90.00
_cell.angle_gamma   90.00
#
_symmetry.space_group_name_H-M   'P 1'
#
loop_
_entity.id
_entity.type
_entity.pdbx_description
1 polymer ?
#
loop_
_entity_poly.entity_id
_entity_poly.type
_entity_poly.pdbx_seq_one_letter_code
_entity_poly.pdbx_strand_id
1 'polypeptide(L)'
;GIAYTMGRNWEINNGFEGGAALGLTFAAIGFLIAYFAGVAIVNWGIKRRETVIIKGPESITKDIRTGIIKDKEPEIAGRLTLAPEAIEPLAFQVGLIGLVYMATYWLIYGIAALMMRGGLGEFTATLWSFHFIIALLVAVGVRKILDVTKTSSVIDLGLMNRVSGVCVDYLVVGSIVAISMPIIIKYWSIILIASAAAGLVTFFLLRYTSKRAFDDYHFERFVGVFGEMTGTINSGLVLIRIVDPDYSSPAAEDLAYGGGIALFIGFPLLILLNAPMTFLASYGLKGYWITLGLMFVYLVVLWIVWRAIGFIKFRLPKKHDSVMMKQ
;
A
#
# COMPACT_ATOMS: atom_id res chain seq x y z
N GLY A 1 6.20 -1.03 9.38
CA GLY A 1 5.63 -0.24 8.26
C GLY A 1 6.38 1.08 8.11
N ILE A 2 6.21 1.78 6.99
CA ILE A 2 6.98 3.00 6.64
C ILE A 2 6.81 4.09 7.72
N ALA A 3 5.60 4.30 8.24
CA ALA A 3 5.33 5.29 9.28
C ALA A 3 6.15 5.05 10.57
N TYR A 4 6.32 3.78 10.98
CA TYR A 4 7.18 3.43 12.12
C TYR A 4 8.64 3.77 11.85
N THR A 5 9.16 3.37 10.68
CA THR A 5 10.58 3.61 10.33
C THR A 5 10.88 5.10 10.25
N MET A 6 9.98 5.90 9.67
CA MET A 6 10.11 7.36 9.63
C MET A 6 10.03 7.98 11.02
N GLY A 7 9.02 7.60 11.82
CA GLY A 7 8.87 8.10 13.18
C GLY A 7 10.08 7.75 14.06
N ARG A 8 10.63 6.55 13.90
CA ARG A 8 11.85 6.10 14.59
C ARG A 8 13.07 6.91 14.15
N ASN A 9 13.16 7.25 12.86
CA ASN A 9 14.22 8.10 12.35
C ASN A 9 14.19 9.49 13.01
N TRP A 10 13.01 10.11 13.07
CA TRP A 10 12.84 11.43 13.70
C TRP A 10 13.08 11.41 15.20
N GLU A 11 12.75 10.30 15.85
CA GLU A 11 13.05 10.07 17.27
C GLU A 11 14.57 10.04 17.52
N ILE A 12 15.32 9.27 16.73
CA ILE A 12 16.77 9.11 16.88
C ILE A 12 17.54 10.38 16.50
N ASN A 13 17.19 11.02 15.38
CA ASN A 13 18.01 12.09 14.81
C ASN A 13 17.54 13.50 15.19
N ASN A 14 16.28 13.66 15.61
CA ASN A 14 15.68 14.98 15.81
C ASN A 14 14.97 15.12 17.17
N GLY A 15 15.04 14.10 18.04
CA GLY A 15 14.48 14.15 19.39
C GLY A 15 12.94 14.12 19.43
N PHE A 16 12.28 13.64 18.37
CA PHE A 16 10.82 13.51 18.35
C PHE A 16 10.37 12.30 19.18
N GLU A 17 10.30 12.49 20.50
CA GLU A 17 9.94 11.45 21.46
C GLU A 17 8.60 10.78 21.12
N GLY A 18 8.64 9.45 20.97
CA GLY A 18 7.48 8.64 20.64
C GLY A 18 7.10 8.63 19.16
N GLY A 19 7.95 9.16 18.27
CA GLY A 19 7.71 9.17 16.83
C GLY A 19 7.41 7.79 16.26
N ALA A 20 8.18 6.77 16.67
CA ALA A 20 7.97 5.39 16.24
C ALA A 20 6.58 4.86 16.63
N ALA A 21 6.16 5.10 17.88
CA ALA A 21 4.86 4.69 18.41
C ALA A 21 3.69 5.46 17.76
N LEU A 22 3.86 6.76 17.50
CA LEU A 22 2.90 7.55 16.73
C LEU A 22 2.72 6.99 15.32
N GLY A 23 3.82 6.66 14.64
CA GLY A 23 3.81 6.04 13.32
C GLY A 23 3.04 4.71 13.30
N LEU A 24 3.23 3.86 14.30
CA LEU A 24 2.45 2.61 14.47
C LEU A 24 0.97 2.89 14.72
N THR A 25 0.65 3.91 15.52
CA THR A 25 -0.74 4.30 15.82
C THR A 25 -1.47 4.72 14.55
N PHE A 26 -0.86 5.58 13.73
CA PHE A 26 -1.43 5.99 12.45
C PHE A 26 -1.58 4.81 11.48
N ALA A 27 -0.61 3.89 11.43
CA ALA A 27 -0.71 2.69 10.61
C ALA A 27 -1.90 1.81 11.04
N ALA A 28 -2.06 1.58 12.34
CA ALA A 28 -3.18 0.79 12.88
C ALA A 28 -4.53 1.45 12.57
N ILE A 29 -4.68 2.77 12.78
CA ILE A 29 -5.90 3.50 12.44
C ILE A 29 -6.18 3.43 10.93
N GLY A 30 -5.15 3.52 10.10
CA GLY A 30 -5.27 3.33 8.65
C GLY A 30 -5.92 1.99 8.31
N PHE A 31 -5.39 0.88 8.84
CA PHE A 31 -5.99 -0.45 8.64
C PHE A 31 -7.44 -0.52 9.12
N LEU A 32 -7.77 0.11 10.25
CA LEU A 32 -9.15 0.20 10.71
C LEU A 32 -10.04 0.95 9.70
N ILE A 33 -9.57 2.08 9.14
CA ILE A 33 -10.29 2.80 8.09
C ILE A 33 -10.43 1.93 6.83
N ALA A 34 -9.38 1.25 6.40
CA ALA A 34 -9.38 0.38 5.22
C ALA A 34 -10.44 -0.71 5.32
N TYR A 35 -10.49 -1.43 6.45
CA TYR A 35 -11.44 -2.53 6.61
C TYR A 35 -12.84 -2.04 7.00
N PHE A 36 -12.99 -1.21 8.04
CA PHE A 36 -14.32 -0.82 8.52
C PHE A 36 -14.99 0.21 7.61
N ALA A 37 -14.30 1.32 7.31
CA ALA A 37 -14.86 2.34 6.43
C ALA A 37 -14.91 1.84 4.98
N GLY A 38 -13.90 1.09 4.52
CA GLY A 38 -13.90 0.49 3.18
C GLY A 38 -15.07 -0.46 2.95
N VAL A 39 -15.37 -1.36 3.89
CA VAL A 39 -16.54 -2.26 3.79
C VAL A 39 -17.85 -1.45 3.81
N ALA A 40 -17.94 -0.41 4.64
CA ALA A 40 -19.11 0.48 4.66
C ALA A 40 -19.32 1.20 3.32
N ILE A 41 -18.23 1.70 2.71
CA ILE A 41 -18.21 2.34 1.40
C ILE A 41 -18.65 1.35 0.31
N VAL A 42 -18.11 0.13 0.32
CA VAL A 42 -18.49 -0.94 -0.62
C VAL A 42 -19.98 -1.24 -0.51
N ASN A 43 -20.48 -1.50 0.70
CA ASN A 43 -21.90 -1.78 0.92
C ASN A 43 -22.80 -0.62 0.45
N TRP A 44 -22.38 0.62 0.71
CA TRP A 44 -23.07 1.82 0.24
C TRP A 44 -23.08 1.93 -1.29
N GLY A 45 -21.97 1.63 -1.96
CA GLY A 45 -21.87 1.64 -3.42
C GLY A 45 -22.70 0.54 -4.09
N ILE A 46 -22.72 -0.66 -3.52
CA ILE A 46 -23.58 -1.77 -3.99
C ILE A 46 -25.06 -1.38 -3.87
N LYS A 47 -25.48 -0.81 -2.74
CA LYS A 47 -26.87 -0.32 -2.54
C LYS A 47 -27.25 0.76 -3.55
N ARG A 48 -26.28 1.59 -3.97
CA ARG A 48 -26.47 2.64 -4.98
C ARG A 48 -26.27 2.17 -6.42
N ARG A 49 -25.99 0.87 -6.64
CA ARG A 49 -25.70 0.29 -7.96
C ARG A 49 -24.56 1.03 -8.70
N GLU A 50 -23.53 1.43 -7.94
CA GLU A 50 -22.33 2.05 -8.52
C GLU A 50 -21.32 1.01 -9.05
N THR A 51 -21.47 -0.24 -8.65
CA THR A 51 -20.71 -1.41 -9.09
C THR A 51 -21.20 -1.90 -10.46
N VAL A 52 -20.26 -2.31 -11.31
CA VAL A 52 -20.52 -2.89 -12.64
C VAL A 52 -20.83 -4.39 -12.53
N ILE A 53 -20.10 -5.10 -11.67
CA ILE A 53 -20.13 -6.57 -11.58
C ILE A 53 -21.25 -7.04 -10.65
N ILE A 54 -21.24 -6.57 -9.40
CA ILE A 54 -22.30 -6.84 -8.42
C ILE A 54 -23.47 -5.88 -8.69
N LYS A 55 -24.61 -6.37 -9.18
CA LYS A 55 -25.75 -5.52 -9.60
C LYS A 55 -26.67 -5.07 -8.47
N GLY A 56 -26.46 -5.59 -7.26
CA GLY A 56 -27.19 -5.19 -6.06
C GLY A 56 -26.92 -6.10 -4.85
N PRO A 57 -27.46 -5.77 -3.67
CA PRO A 57 -27.30 -6.59 -2.46
C PRO A 57 -27.71 -8.06 -2.64
N GLU A 58 -28.71 -8.31 -3.49
CA GLU A 58 -29.21 -9.63 -3.89
C GLU A 58 -28.17 -10.49 -4.64
N SER A 59 -27.23 -9.87 -5.36
CA SER A 59 -26.15 -10.57 -6.05
C SER A 59 -24.95 -10.91 -5.16
N ILE A 60 -24.95 -10.46 -3.90
CA ILE A 60 -23.90 -10.83 -2.94
C ILE A 60 -24.14 -12.26 -2.48
N THR A 61 -23.23 -13.16 -2.84
CA THR A 61 -23.30 -14.58 -2.47
C THR A 61 -23.22 -14.77 -0.95
N LYS A 62 -23.74 -15.90 -0.47
CA LYS A 62 -23.70 -16.25 0.96
C LYS A 62 -22.25 -16.30 1.47
N ASP A 63 -21.35 -16.86 0.67
CA ASP A 63 -19.92 -16.99 1.01
C ASP A 63 -19.25 -15.63 1.23
N ILE A 64 -19.59 -14.60 0.45
CA ILE A 64 -19.07 -13.24 0.65
C ILE A 64 -19.63 -12.62 1.95
N ARG A 65 -20.89 -12.91 2.29
CA ARG A 65 -21.52 -12.38 3.51
C ARG A 65 -21.01 -13.03 4.79
N THR A 66 -20.77 -14.34 4.75
CA THR A 66 -20.35 -15.12 5.92
C THR A 66 -18.84 -15.28 6.02
N GLY A 67 -18.11 -15.09 4.91
CA GLY A 67 -16.70 -15.44 4.77
C GLY A 67 -16.45 -16.96 4.69
N ILE A 68 -17.49 -17.80 4.63
CA ILE A 68 -17.37 -19.25 4.65
C ILE A 68 -17.75 -19.79 3.27
N ILE A 69 -16.77 -20.36 2.56
CA ILE A 69 -16.99 -21.05 1.28
C ILE A 69 -17.57 -22.43 1.57
N LYS A 70 -18.82 -22.69 1.16
CA LYS A 70 -19.46 -24.01 1.29
C LYS A 70 -19.83 -24.64 -0.04
N ASP A 71 -20.38 -23.82 -0.94
CA ASP A 71 -21.06 -24.30 -2.15
C ASP A 71 -20.22 -24.10 -3.42
N LYS A 72 -18.97 -23.63 -3.27
CA LYS A 72 -18.00 -23.47 -4.36
C LYS A 72 -16.78 -24.36 -4.12
N GLU A 73 -16.15 -24.81 -5.21
CA GLU A 73 -14.83 -25.42 -5.12
C GLU A 73 -13.84 -24.40 -4.54
N PRO A 74 -13.08 -24.77 -3.49
CA PRO A 74 -12.07 -23.90 -2.93
C PRO A 74 -11.01 -23.56 -3.97
N GLU A 75 -10.59 -22.29 -4.00
CA GLU A 75 -9.45 -21.89 -4.82
C GLU A 75 -8.17 -22.60 -4.37
N ILE A 76 -7.29 -22.86 -5.35
CA ILE A 76 -5.96 -23.42 -5.09
C ILE A 76 -5.16 -22.39 -4.28
N ALA A 77 -4.84 -22.72 -3.03
CA ALA A 77 -4.09 -21.81 -2.15
C ALA A 77 -2.62 -21.64 -2.57
N GLY A 78 -2.06 -22.64 -3.25
CA GLY A 78 -0.70 -22.70 -3.78
C GLY A 78 -0.42 -24.08 -4.36
N ARG A 79 0.65 -24.21 -5.14
CA ARG A 79 1.12 -25.48 -5.71
C ARG A 79 2.46 -25.87 -5.12
N LEU A 80 2.66 -27.16 -4.89
CA LEU A 80 3.95 -27.70 -4.48
C LEU A 80 4.87 -27.76 -5.71
N THR A 81 5.71 -26.75 -5.86
CA THR A 81 6.64 -26.59 -7.00
C THR A 81 7.93 -27.38 -6.85
N LEU A 82 8.17 -27.94 -5.66
CA LEU A 82 9.35 -28.73 -5.30
C LEU A 82 8.90 -30.09 -4.75
N ALA A 83 9.73 -31.11 -4.95
CA ALA A 83 9.54 -32.42 -4.35
C ALA A 83 9.69 -32.31 -2.81
N PRO A 84 8.63 -32.59 -2.02
CA PRO A 84 8.68 -32.44 -0.56
C PRO A 84 9.76 -33.30 0.10
N GLU A 85 10.19 -34.40 -0.54
CA GLU A 85 11.28 -35.26 -0.08
C GLU A 85 12.65 -34.54 -0.10
N ALA A 86 12.81 -33.54 -0.98
CA ALA A 86 14.03 -32.73 -1.05
C ALA A 86 13.93 -31.51 -0.13
N ILE A 87 12.81 -30.77 -0.20
CA ILE A 87 12.55 -29.61 0.64
C ILE A 87 11.05 -29.32 0.68
N GLU A 88 10.54 -28.98 1.86
CA GLU A 88 9.17 -28.50 2.02
C GLU A 88 8.95 -27.23 1.19
N PRO A 89 8.03 -27.21 0.20
CA PRO A 89 7.86 -26.07 -0.70
C PRO A 89 7.54 -24.76 0.02
N LEU A 90 6.75 -24.79 1.10
CA LEU A 90 6.49 -23.60 1.91
C LEU A 90 7.76 -23.08 2.59
N ALA A 91 8.58 -23.99 3.14
CA ALA A 91 9.85 -23.64 3.75
C ALA A 91 10.81 -23.02 2.73
N PHE A 92 10.82 -23.51 1.49
CA PHE A 92 11.58 -22.90 0.41
C PHE A 92 11.11 -21.46 0.12
N GLN A 93 9.80 -21.21 0.00
CA GLN A 93 9.29 -19.86 -0.25
C GLN A 93 9.68 -18.90 0.89
N VAL A 94 9.51 -19.32 2.16
CA VAL A 94 9.90 -18.55 3.34
C VAL A 94 11.42 -18.31 3.37
N GLY A 95 12.22 -19.33 3.04
CA GLY A 95 13.66 -19.23 2.93
C GLY A 95 14.09 -18.23 1.85
N LEU A 96 13.40 -18.20 0.70
CA LEU A 96 13.66 -17.23 -0.36
C LEU A 96 13.34 -15.78 0.08
N ILE A 97 12.25 -15.57 0.81
CA ILE A 97 11.93 -14.27 1.43
C ILE A 97 13.03 -13.88 2.42
N GLY A 98 13.45 -14.82 3.28
CA GLY A 98 14.54 -14.62 4.24
C GLY A 98 15.88 -14.27 3.58
N LEU A 99 16.20 -14.93 2.46
CA LEU A 99 17.39 -14.65 1.65
C LEU A 99 17.36 -13.20 1.13
N VAL A 100 16.25 -12.78 0.53
CA VAL A 100 16.09 -11.40 0.04
C VAL A 100 16.20 -10.40 1.18
N TYR A 101 15.58 -10.69 2.33
CA TYR A 101 15.66 -9.84 3.52
C TYR A 101 17.11 -9.69 4.01
N MET A 102 17.83 -10.80 4.16
CA MET A 102 19.24 -10.78 4.60
C MET A 102 20.12 -10.05 3.59
N ALA A 103 19.99 -10.37 2.30
CA ALA A 103 20.75 -9.71 1.24
C ALA A 103 20.52 -8.20 1.24
N THR A 104 19.27 -7.76 1.44
CA THR A 104 18.92 -6.34 1.58
C THR A 104 19.60 -5.71 2.79
N TYR A 105 19.53 -6.35 3.96
CA TYR A 105 20.14 -5.84 5.18
C TYR A 105 21.66 -5.67 5.03
N TRP A 106 22.34 -6.70 4.52
CA TRP A 106 23.80 -6.65 4.30
C TRP A 106 24.19 -5.59 3.27
N LEU A 107 23.42 -5.46 2.19
CA LEU A 107 23.65 -4.45 1.16
C LEU A 107 23.51 -3.04 1.75
N ILE A 108 22.44 -2.77 2.49
CA ILE A 108 22.22 -1.47 3.14
C ILE A 108 23.31 -1.18 4.16
N TYR A 109 23.68 -2.16 4.98
CA TYR A 109 24.75 -2.01 5.96
C TYR A 109 26.09 -1.67 5.29
N GLY A 110 26.43 -2.36 4.19
CA GLY A 110 27.62 -2.08 3.40
C GLY A 110 27.60 -0.68 2.78
N ILE A 111 26.49 -0.28 2.16
CA ILE A 111 26.33 1.06 1.60
C ILE A 111 26.43 2.12 2.70
N ALA A 112 25.78 1.94 3.85
CA ALA A 112 25.86 2.86 4.96
C ALA A 112 27.29 3.00 5.50
N ALA A 113 28.04 1.90 5.59
CA ALA A 113 29.45 1.92 6.00
C ALA A 113 30.33 2.71 5.00
N LEU A 114 30.09 2.56 3.70
CA LEU A 114 30.78 3.34 2.67
C LEU A 114 30.42 4.82 2.74
N MET A 115 29.14 5.14 2.96
CA MET A 115 28.68 6.52 3.13
C MET A 115 29.33 7.20 4.35
N MET A 116 29.41 6.50 5.49
CA MET A 116 30.10 7.01 6.67
C MET A 116 31.58 7.32 6.40
N ARG A 117 32.28 6.42 5.70
CA ARG A 117 33.69 6.63 5.32
C ARG A 117 33.87 7.74 4.28
N GLY A 118 32.90 7.92 3.40
CA GLY A 118 32.91 8.91 2.31
C GLY A 118 32.39 10.29 2.69
N GLY A 119 32.16 10.59 3.97
CA GLY A 119 31.65 11.89 4.42
C GLY A 119 30.15 12.11 4.19
N LEU A 120 29.40 11.07 3.80
CA LEU A 120 27.94 11.09 3.60
C LEU A 120 27.18 10.45 4.76
N GLY A 121 27.78 10.41 5.96
CA GLY A 121 27.22 9.76 7.14
C GLY A 121 25.81 10.25 7.51
N GLU A 122 25.53 11.54 7.29
CA GLU A 122 24.22 12.16 7.58
C GLU A 122 23.07 11.56 6.76
N PHE A 123 23.35 11.03 5.57
CA PHE A 123 22.33 10.44 4.69
C PHE A 123 22.06 8.95 4.98
N THR A 124 22.82 8.32 5.86
CA THR A 124 22.62 6.89 6.20
C THR A 124 21.24 6.64 6.80
N ALA A 125 20.73 7.59 7.59
CA ALA A 125 19.40 7.50 8.19
C ALA A 125 18.29 7.50 7.12
N THR A 126 18.47 8.29 6.06
CA THR A 126 17.59 8.31 4.89
C THR A 126 17.63 6.98 4.15
N LEU A 127 18.82 6.41 3.93
CA LEU A 127 18.98 5.08 3.33
C LEU A 127 18.21 4.00 4.10
N TRP A 128 18.36 3.98 5.44
CA TRP A 128 17.61 3.07 6.31
C TRP A 128 16.11 3.32 6.28
N SER A 129 15.67 4.56 6.07
CA SER A 129 14.24 4.89 6.00
C SER A 129 13.59 4.38 4.71
N PHE A 130 14.37 4.27 3.63
CA PHE A 130 13.94 3.78 2.32
C PHE A 130 14.45 2.37 2.00
N HIS A 131 14.78 1.57 3.01
CA HIS A 131 15.28 0.20 2.85
C HIS A 131 14.37 -0.68 1.98
N PHE A 132 13.07 -0.45 2.00
CA PHE A 132 12.09 -1.21 1.21
C PHE A 132 12.29 -1.04 -0.31
N ILE A 133 12.84 0.09 -0.77
CA ILE A 133 13.18 0.29 -2.19
C ILE A 133 14.34 -0.63 -2.56
N ILE A 134 15.36 -0.68 -1.71
CA ILE A 134 16.50 -1.59 -1.90
C ILE A 134 16.02 -3.04 -1.84
N ALA A 135 15.10 -3.36 -0.92
CA ALA A 135 14.49 -4.68 -0.83
C ALA A 135 13.77 -5.07 -2.13
N LEU A 136 12.99 -4.15 -2.71
CA LEU A 136 12.32 -4.36 -4.00
C LEU A 136 13.34 -4.60 -5.12
N LEU A 137 14.40 -3.80 -5.21
CA LEU A 137 15.44 -3.97 -6.23
C LEU A 137 16.18 -5.30 -6.08
N VAL A 138 16.50 -5.71 -4.84
CA VAL A 138 17.09 -7.03 -4.55
C VAL A 138 16.13 -8.14 -4.93
N ALA A 139 14.84 -8.02 -4.60
CA ALA A 139 13.82 -9.01 -4.96
C ALA A 139 13.68 -9.16 -6.49
N VAL A 140 13.63 -8.03 -7.22
CA VAL A 140 13.61 -8.02 -8.70
C VAL A 140 14.89 -8.62 -9.27
N GLY A 141 16.05 -8.32 -8.67
CA GLY A 141 17.33 -8.91 -9.05
C GLY A 141 17.36 -10.43 -8.86
N VAL A 142 16.92 -10.92 -7.70
CA VAL A 142 16.80 -12.37 -7.41
C VAL A 142 15.82 -13.02 -8.38
N ARG A 143 14.67 -12.40 -8.65
CA ARG A 143 13.72 -12.90 -9.64
C ARG A 143 14.35 -12.99 -11.03
N LYS A 144 15.09 -11.96 -11.44
CA LYS A 144 15.76 -11.92 -12.74
C LYS A 144 16.84 -13.01 -12.85
N ILE A 145 17.59 -13.27 -11.77
CA ILE A 145 18.56 -14.36 -11.72
C ILE A 145 17.85 -15.69 -11.97
N LEU A 146 16.76 -15.97 -11.25
CA LEU A 146 15.97 -17.19 -11.42
C LEU A 146 15.37 -17.35 -12.82
N ASP A 147 14.91 -16.25 -13.42
CA ASP A 147 14.40 -16.25 -14.80
C ASP A 147 15.52 -16.56 -15.81
N VAL A 148 16.71 -15.98 -15.65
CA VAL A 148 17.88 -16.22 -16.52
C VAL A 148 18.42 -17.64 -16.35
N THR A 149 18.45 -18.17 -15.14
CA THR A 149 18.83 -19.57 -14.86
C THR A 149 17.71 -20.56 -15.19
N LYS A 150 16.54 -20.10 -15.65
CA LYS A 150 15.35 -20.91 -15.97
C LYS A 150 14.84 -21.74 -14.79
N THR A 151 15.04 -21.26 -13.56
CA THR A 151 14.61 -21.91 -12.33
C THR A 151 13.46 -21.19 -11.65
N SER A 152 12.85 -20.18 -12.27
CA SER A 152 11.75 -19.41 -11.69
C SER A 152 10.48 -20.21 -11.41
N SER A 153 10.35 -21.41 -11.99
CA SER A 153 9.26 -22.37 -11.71
C SER A 153 9.21 -22.85 -10.26
N VAL A 154 10.29 -22.70 -9.48
CA VAL A 154 10.31 -23.07 -8.05
C VAL A 154 9.49 -22.09 -7.20
N ILE A 155 9.21 -20.88 -7.69
CA ILE A 155 8.40 -19.89 -6.97
C ILE A 155 6.92 -20.18 -7.20
N ASP A 156 6.20 -20.47 -6.12
CA ASP A 156 4.75 -20.56 -6.15
C ASP A 156 4.12 -19.25 -5.65
N LEU A 157 3.38 -18.57 -6.53
CA LEU A 157 2.73 -17.30 -6.20
C LEU A 157 1.63 -17.46 -5.14
N GLY A 158 0.94 -18.61 -5.11
CA GLY A 158 -0.10 -18.88 -4.12
C GLY A 158 0.49 -18.94 -2.71
N LEU A 159 1.50 -19.78 -2.51
CA LEU A 159 2.22 -19.90 -1.23
C LEU A 159 2.85 -18.57 -0.81
N MET A 160 3.48 -17.84 -1.74
CA MET A 160 4.01 -16.48 -1.46
C MET A 160 2.93 -15.51 -0.98
N ASN A 161 1.76 -15.51 -1.61
CA ASN A 161 0.63 -14.67 -1.21
C ASN A 161 0.07 -15.07 0.16
N ARG A 162 0.04 -16.36 0.51
CA ARG A 162 -0.39 -16.83 1.84
C ARG A 162 0.58 -16.40 2.93
N VAL A 163 1.88 -16.54 2.70
CA VAL A 163 2.91 -16.03 3.62
C VAL A 163 2.78 -14.51 3.78
N SER A 164 2.61 -13.78 2.68
CA SER A 164 2.36 -12.33 2.72
C SER A 164 1.12 -11.97 3.55
N GLY A 165 0.01 -12.67 3.36
CA GLY A 165 -1.22 -12.48 4.14
C GLY A 165 -0.99 -12.66 5.64
N VAL A 166 -0.35 -13.76 6.04
CA VAL A 166 0.00 -14.02 7.45
C VAL A 166 0.90 -12.91 8.01
N CYS A 167 1.93 -12.50 7.28
CA CYS A 167 2.81 -11.41 7.70
C CYS A 167 2.06 -10.08 7.88
N VAL A 168 1.06 -9.78 7.03
CA VAL A 168 0.22 -8.59 7.17
C VAL A 168 -0.66 -8.68 8.43
N ASP A 169 -1.27 -9.83 8.69
CA ASP A 169 -2.09 -10.02 9.90
C ASP A 169 -1.25 -9.85 11.18
N TYR A 170 -0.05 -10.44 11.24
CA TYR A 170 0.89 -10.22 12.33
C TYR A 170 1.35 -8.77 12.43
N LEU A 171 1.55 -8.08 11.31
CA LEU A 171 1.89 -6.65 11.31
C LEU A 171 0.77 -5.81 11.89
N VAL A 172 -0.50 -6.08 11.56
CA VAL A 172 -1.66 -5.37 12.10
C VAL A 172 -1.78 -5.61 13.60
N VAL A 173 -1.78 -6.87 14.04
CA VAL A 173 -1.87 -7.23 15.47
C VAL A 173 -0.68 -6.63 16.23
N GLY A 174 0.54 -6.80 15.74
CA GLY A 174 1.74 -6.24 16.34
C GLY A 174 1.71 -4.72 16.41
N SER A 175 1.18 -4.05 15.38
CA SER A 175 1.03 -2.58 15.39
C SER A 175 0.04 -2.12 16.45
N ILE A 176 -1.09 -2.83 16.63
CA ILE A 176 -2.10 -2.52 17.66
C ILE A 176 -1.53 -2.75 19.06
N VAL A 177 -0.85 -3.88 19.28
CA VAL A 177 -0.23 -4.22 20.58
C VAL A 177 0.91 -3.27 20.93
N ALA A 178 1.65 -2.77 19.94
CA ALA A 178 2.74 -1.83 20.14
C ALA A 178 2.29 -0.36 20.33
N ILE A 179 0.99 -0.06 20.27
CA ILE A 179 0.49 1.29 20.53
C ILE A 179 0.76 1.66 21.99
N SER A 180 1.54 2.71 22.20
CA SER A 180 1.87 3.21 23.52
C SER A 180 0.72 4.06 24.07
N MET A 181 0.09 3.60 25.16
CA MET A 181 -1.00 4.34 25.82
C MET A 181 -0.61 5.77 26.25
N PRO A 182 0.59 6.01 26.82
CA PRO A 182 1.07 7.37 27.08
C PRO A 182 1.10 8.28 25.84
N ILE A 183 1.47 7.73 24.68
CA ILE A 183 1.51 8.46 23.41
C ILE A 183 0.11 8.79 22.93
N ILE A 184 -0.86 7.87 23.04
CA ILE A 184 -2.25 8.18 22.74
C ILE A 184 -2.72 9.33 23.62
N ILE A 185 -2.54 9.25 24.94
CA ILE A 185 -3.03 10.29 25.87
C ILE A 185 -2.39 11.64 25.56
N LYS A 186 -1.09 11.65 25.23
CA LYS A 186 -0.36 12.89 24.88
C LYS A 186 -0.86 13.51 23.57
N TYR A 187 -1.24 12.70 22.58
CA TYR A 187 -1.51 13.15 21.21
C TYR A 187 -2.91 12.80 20.67
N TRP A 188 -3.86 12.44 21.52
CA TRP A 188 -5.16 11.88 21.09
C TRP A 188 -5.91 12.83 20.14
N SER A 189 -5.87 14.13 20.42
CA SER A 189 -6.58 15.13 19.63
C SER A 189 -6.02 15.25 18.23
N ILE A 190 -4.68 15.31 18.10
CA ILE A 190 -4.02 15.41 16.79
C ILE A 190 -4.14 14.09 16.01
N ILE A 191 -4.05 12.94 16.69
CA ILE A 191 -4.27 11.63 16.07
C ILE A 191 -5.68 11.57 15.48
N LEU A 192 -6.70 11.89 16.27
CA LEU A 192 -8.09 11.83 15.82
C LEU A 192 -8.37 12.79 14.65
N ILE A 193 -7.95 14.05 14.77
CA ILE A 193 -8.19 15.07 13.75
C ILE A 193 -7.45 14.72 12.47
N ALA A 194 -6.17 14.36 12.56
CA ALA A 194 -5.35 14.04 11.39
C ALA A 194 -5.86 12.77 10.68
N SER A 195 -6.19 11.71 11.42
CA SER A 195 -6.73 10.48 10.84
C SER A 195 -8.10 10.70 10.21
N ALA A 196 -8.99 11.47 10.84
CA ALA A 196 -10.30 11.79 10.27
C ALA A 196 -10.17 12.65 9.01
N ALA A 197 -9.34 13.69 9.05
CA ALA A 197 -9.09 14.56 7.90
C ALA A 197 -8.46 13.79 6.74
N ALA A 198 -7.42 13.00 7.01
CA ALA A 198 -6.77 12.17 6.00
C ALA A 198 -7.75 11.15 5.39
N GLY A 199 -8.53 10.45 6.21
CA GLY A 199 -9.54 9.50 5.75
C GLY A 199 -10.59 10.15 4.83
N LEU A 200 -11.12 11.31 5.23
CA LEU A 200 -12.10 12.06 4.44
C LEU A 200 -11.49 12.60 3.13
N VAL A 201 -10.32 13.21 3.19
CA VAL A 201 -9.63 13.74 2.00
C VAL A 201 -9.34 12.60 1.02
N THR A 202 -8.81 11.47 1.51
CA THR A 202 -8.57 10.27 0.68
C THR A 202 -9.86 9.78 0.05
N PHE A 203 -10.95 9.67 0.82
CA PHE A 203 -12.26 9.27 0.28
C PHE A 203 -12.72 10.20 -0.85
N PHE A 204 -12.79 11.52 -0.59
CA PHE A 204 -13.33 12.47 -1.57
C PHE A 204 -12.43 12.60 -2.80
N LEU A 205 -11.12 12.65 -2.60
CA LEU A 205 -10.16 12.76 -3.69
C LEU A 205 -10.23 11.54 -4.60
N LEU A 206 -10.17 10.33 -4.03
CA LEU A 206 -10.24 9.10 -4.83
C LEU A 206 -11.60 8.93 -5.48
N ARG A 207 -12.70 9.24 -4.78
CA ARG A 207 -14.04 9.19 -5.35
C ARG A 207 -14.17 10.12 -6.56
N TYR A 208 -13.52 11.28 -6.50
CA TYR A 208 -13.48 12.28 -7.57
C TYR A 208 -12.58 11.86 -8.73
N THR A 209 -11.37 11.38 -8.44
CA THR A 209 -10.36 11.03 -9.44
C THR A 209 -10.68 9.72 -10.14
N SER A 210 -11.14 8.67 -9.45
CA SER A 210 -11.45 7.37 -10.08
C SER A 210 -12.55 7.49 -11.14
N LYS A 211 -13.53 8.40 -10.95
CA LYS A 211 -14.56 8.71 -11.96
C LYS A 211 -14.02 9.43 -13.21
N ARG A 212 -12.82 9.99 -13.15
CA ARG A 212 -12.24 10.87 -14.18
C ARG A 212 -10.98 10.29 -14.83
N ALA A 213 -10.31 9.41 -14.09
CA ALA A 213 -9.06 8.76 -14.45
C ALA A 213 -9.28 7.50 -15.28
N PHE A 214 -10.38 6.80 -15.02
CA PHE A 214 -10.70 5.53 -15.66
C PHE A 214 -11.91 5.72 -16.57
N ASP A 215 -12.01 4.91 -17.62
CA ASP A 215 -13.15 4.88 -18.54
C ASP A 215 -14.17 3.79 -18.16
N ASP A 216 -13.77 2.79 -17.37
CA ASP A 216 -14.57 1.66 -16.90
C ASP A 216 -14.34 1.37 -15.39
N TYR A 217 -15.13 0.46 -14.82
CA TYR A 217 -15.03 -0.07 -13.44
C TYR A 217 -14.62 0.97 -12.37
N HIS A 218 -15.20 2.18 -12.43
CA HIS A 218 -14.72 3.30 -11.62
C HIS A 218 -14.86 3.03 -10.13
N PHE A 219 -15.92 2.32 -9.72
CA PHE A 219 -16.18 2.03 -8.32
C PHE A 219 -15.26 0.93 -7.80
N GLU A 220 -15.03 -0.13 -8.57
CA GLU A 220 -14.12 -1.23 -8.26
C GLU A 220 -12.69 -0.71 -8.06
N ARG A 221 -12.21 0.14 -8.99
CA ARG A 221 -10.90 0.79 -8.84
C ARG A 221 -10.85 1.77 -7.68
N PHE A 222 -11.93 2.53 -7.46
CA PHE A 222 -12.02 3.44 -6.32
C PHE A 222 -11.86 2.72 -4.98
N VAL A 223 -12.60 1.63 -4.75
CA VAL A 223 -12.52 0.90 -3.48
C VAL A 223 -11.18 0.19 -3.31
N GLY A 224 -10.60 -0.32 -4.39
CA GLY A 224 -9.25 -0.89 -4.39
C GLY A 224 -8.19 0.11 -3.96
N VAL A 225 -8.12 1.25 -4.64
CA VAL A 225 -7.16 2.32 -4.32
C VAL A 225 -7.43 2.93 -2.94
N PHE A 226 -8.70 3.05 -2.52
CA PHE A 226 -9.03 3.49 -1.17
C PHE A 226 -8.48 2.55 -0.10
N GLY A 227 -8.68 1.23 -0.27
CA GLY A 227 -8.13 0.22 0.64
C GLY A 227 -6.60 0.20 0.65
N GLU A 228 -5.95 0.43 -0.49
CA GLU A 228 -4.49 0.57 -0.58
C GLU A 228 -3.99 1.81 0.16
N MET A 229 -4.55 2.99 -0.12
CA MET A 229 -4.10 4.26 0.46
C MET A 229 -4.38 4.39 1.96
N THR A 230 -5.32 3.61 2.49
CA THR A 230 -5.62 3.56 3.92
C THR A 230 -4.98 2.37 4.62
N GLY A 231 -4.57 1.33 3.90
CA GLY A 231 -3.93 0.13 4.45
C GLY A 231 -2.75 -0.32 3.60
N THR A 232 -2.94 -1.41 2.87
CA THR A 232 -1.96 -2.00 1.95
C THR A 232 -2.64 -2.47 0.68
N ILE A 233 -1.87 -2.82 -0.34
CA ILE A 233 -2.40 -3.45 -1.56
C ILE A 233 -3.30 -4.64 -1.21
N ASN A 234 -2.93 -5.47 -0.23
CA ASN A 234 -3.77 -6.58 0.22
C ASN A 234 -5.13 -6.13 0.77
N SER A 235 -5.17 -5.03 1.52
CA SER A 235 -6.44 -4.43 1.99
C SER A 235 -7.29 -3.95 0.82
N GLY A 236 -6.68 -3.34 -0.20
CA GLY A 236 -7.35 -2.96 -1.45
C GLY A 236 -7.91 -4.16 -2.22
N LEU A 237 -7.13 -5.23 -2.39
CA LEU A 237 -7.57 -6.47 -3.04
C LEU A 237 -8.73 -7.13 -2.30
N VAL A 238 -8.73 -7.12 -0.96
CA VAL A 238 -9.87 -7.61 -0.17
C VAL A 238 -11.13 -6.82 -0.47
N LEU A 239 -11.05 -5.48 -0.55
CA LEU A 239 -12.22 -4.65 -0.90
C LEU A 239 -12.69 -4.87 -2.34
N ILE A 240 -11.75 -5.01 -3.29
CA ILE A 240 -12.08 -5.36 -4.68
C ILE A 240 -12.83 -6.68 -4.71
N ARG A 241 -12.38 -7.70 -3.98
CA ARG A 241 -13.02 -9.03 -3.97
C ARG A 241 -14.47 -9.02 -3.51
N ILE A 242 -14.90 -8.03 -2.73
CA ILE A 242 -16.31 -7.89 -2.35
C ILE A 242 -17.16 -7.45 -3.55
N VAL A 243 -16.61 -6.63 -4.44
CA VAL A 243 -17.30 -6.07 -5.62
C VAL A 243 -16.96 -6.80 -6.93
N ASP A 244 -15.90 -7.61 -6.93
CA ASP A 244 -15.40 -8.42 -8.04
C ASP A 244 -14.80 -9.73 -7.48
N PRO A 245 -15.64 -10.71 -7.10
CA PRO A 245 -15.20 -11.90 -6.36
C PRO A 245 -14.21 -12.79 -7.10
N ASP A 246 -14.33 -12.82 -8.42
CA ASP A 246 -13.55 -13.69 -9.30
C ASP A 246 -12.40 -12.91 -9.99
N TYR A 247 -12.14 -11.66 -9.58
CA TYR A 247 -11.17 -10.74 -10.20
C TYR A 247 -11.30 -10.67 -11.73
N SER A 248 -12.55 -10.59 -12.20
CA SER A 248 -12.90 -10.58 -13.61
C SER A 248 -12.65 -9.24 -14.29
N SER A 249 -12.55 -8.15 -13.51
CA SER A 249 -12.19 -6.83 -13.99
C SER A 249 -10.69 -6.57 -13.90
N PRO A 250 -10.17 -5.62 -14.71
CA PRO A 250 -8.78 -5.17 -14.60
C PRO A 250 -8.46 -4.44 -13.28
N ALA A 251 -9.44 -4.18 -12.40
CA ALA A 251 -9.23 -3.35 -11.21
C ALA A 251 -8.15 -3.90 -10.26
N ALA A 252 -8.10 -5.23 -10.06
CA ALA A 252 -7.10 -5.86 -9.19
C ALA A 252 -5.70 -5.83 -9.80
N GLU A 253 -5.61 -6.06 -11.11
CA GLU A 253 -4.37 -6.01 -11.88
C GLU A 253 -3.80 -4.58 -11.92
N ASP A 254 -4.65 -3.60 -12.23
CA ASP A 254 -4.30 -2.18 -12.25
C ASP A 254 -3.81 -1.69 -10.88
N LEU A 255 -4.43 -2.16 -9.78
CA LEU A 255 -3.99 -1.83 -8.42
C LEU A 255 -2.57 -2.36 -8.16
N ALA A 256 -2.32 -3.62 -8.52
CA ALA A 256 -1.03 -4.27 -8.30
C ALA A 256 0.11 -3.60 -9.10
N TYR A 257 -0.10 -3.33 -10.39
CA TYR A 257 0.92 -2.66 -11.22
C TYR A 257 1.04 -1.18 -10.90
N GLY A 258 -0.07 -0.52 -10.59
CA GLY A 258 -0.14 0.89 -10.25
C GLY A 258 0.74 1.23 -9.05
N GLY A 259 0.71 0.42 -7.99
CA GLY A 259 1.54 0.61 -6.80
C GLY A 259 3.05 0.60 -7.11
N GLY A 260 3.49 -0.28 -8.00
CA GLY A 260 4.89 -0.37 -8.43
C GLY A 260 5.36 0.87 -9.22
N ILE A 261 4.53 1.35 -10.14
CA ILE A 261 4.82 2.56 -10.94
C ILE A 261 4.78 3.81 -10.04
N ALA A 262 3.81 3.88 -9.13
CA ALA A 262 3.63 4.99 -8.21
C ALA A 262 4.85 5.21 -7.31
N LEU A 263 5.64 4.17 -7.02
CA LEU A 263 6.87 4.31 -6.25
C LEU A 263 7.91 5.22 -6.94
N PHE A 264 8.11 5.05 -8.25
CA PHE A 264 9.08 5.87 -9.00
C PHE A 264 8.60 7.31 -9.14
N ILE A 265 7.31 7.49 -9.39
CA ILE A 265 6.69 8.82 -9.44
C ILE A 265 6.76 9.45 -8.03
N GLY A 266 6.49 8.71 -6.96
CA GLY A 266 6.49 9.21 -5.60
C GLY A 266 7.87 9.50 -5.01
N PHE A 267 8.97 9.11 -5.69
CA PHE A 267 10.32 9.24 -5.16
C PHE A 267 10.71 10.65 -4.69
N PRO A 268 10.36 11.76 -5.40
CA PRO A 268 10.62 13.11 -4.90
C PRO A 268 9.92 13.41 -3.57
N LEU A 269 8.71 12.89 -3.35
CA LEU A 269 8.01 13.05 -2.07
C LEU A 269 8.69 12.28 -0.95
N LEU A 270 9.29 11.12 -1.25
CA LEU A 270 10.04 10.33 -0.28
C LEU A 270 11.22 11.15 0.28
N ILE A 271 11.95 11.88 -0.56
CA ILE A 271 13.02 12.79 -0.10
C ILE A 271 12.46 13.87 0.83
N LEU A 272 11.28 14.42 0.49
CA LEU A 272 10.61 15.45 1.28
C LEU A 272 10.05 14.93 2.61
N LEU A 273 9.93 13.62 2.85
CA LEU A 273 9.38 13.10 4.10
C LEU A 273 10.21 13.48 5.33
N ASN A 274 11.53 13.58 5.22
CA ASN A 274 12.39 14.02 6.33
C ASN A 274 12.56 15.56 6.39
N ALA A 275 12.12 16.27 5.34
CA ALA A 275 12.23 17.72 5.25
C ALA A 275 11.55 18.50 6.40
N PRO A 276 10.39 18.08 6.97
CA PRO A 276 9.82 18.78 8.10
C PRO A 276 10.78 18.84 9.28
N MET A 277 11.49 17.74 9.59
CA MET A 277 12.38 17.71 10.75
C MET A 277 13.71 18.42 10.47
N THR A 278 14.29 18.23 9.28
CA THR A 278 15.54 18.91 8.90
C THR A 278 15.34 20.41 8.74
N PHE A 279 14.27 20.85 8.08
CA PHE A 279 13.98 22.27 7.91
C PHE A 279 13.43 22.92 9.18
N LEU A 280 12.77 22.17 10.07
CA LEU A 280 12.44 22.67 11.40
C LEU A 280 13.70 22.95 12.20
N ALA A 281 14.70 22.07 12.15
CA ALA A 281 15.98 22.27 12.83
C ALA A 281 16.74 23.50 12.28
N SER A 282 16.72 23.73 10.97
CA SER A 282 17.46 24.83 10.33
C SER A 282 16.70 26.17 10.28
N TYR A 283 15.36 26.16 10.15
CA TYR A 283 14.55 27.34 9.85
C TYR A 283 13.35 27.53 10.80
N GLY A 284 13.21 26.71 11.83
CA GLY A 284 12.07 26.75 12.76
C GLY A 284 10.74 26.53 12.04
N LEU A 285 9.68 27.20 12.50
CA LEU A 285 8.32 27.03 11.96
C LEU A 285 8.22 27.39 10.46
N LYS A 286 9.11 28.23 9.94
CA LYS A 286 9.18 28.56 8.50
C LYS A 286 9.53 27.33 7.66
N GLY A 287 10.38 26.44 8.18
CA GLY A 287 10.75 25.20 7.52
C GLY A 287 9.56 24.29 7.23
N TYR A 288 8.59 24.25 8.14
CA TYR A 288 7.35 23.48 7.96
C TYR A 288 6.51 24.01 6.78
N TRP A 289 6.36 25.34 6.67
CA TRP A 289 5.64 25.97 5.56
C TRP A 289 6.35 25.78 4.22
N ILE A 290 7.69 25.79 4.21
CA ILE A 290 8.48 25.47 3.01
C ILE A 290 8.19 24.04 2.57
N THR A 291 8.24 23.06 3.48
CA THR A 291 7.97 21.67 3.14
C THR A 291 6.54 21.48 2.60
N LEU A 292 5.54 22.07 3.26
CA LEU A 292 4.16 22.04 2.76
C LEU A 292 4.03 22.68 1.38
N GLY A 293 4.70 23.82 1.15
CA GLY A 293 4.75 24.49 -0.14
C GLY A 293 5.35 23.59 -1.23
N LEU A 294 6.46 22.91 -0.94
CA LEU A 294 7.10 21.98 -1.88
C LEU A 294 6.20 20.78 -2.19
N MET A 295 5.54 20.20 -1.19
CA MET A 295 4.57 19.12 -1.39
C MET A 295 3.39 19.57 -2.26
N PHE A 296 2.90 20.79 -2.03
CA PHE A 296 1.81 21.36 -2.82
C PHE A 296 2.22 21.64 -4.27
N VAL A 297 3.39 22.26 -4.48
CA VAL A 297 3.95 22.48 -5.84
C VAL A 297 4.10 21.15 -6.56
N TYR A 298 4.62 20.12 -5.88
CA TYR A 298 4.79 18.81 -6.48
C TYR A 298 3.45 18.16 -6.84
N LEU A 299 2.44 18.27 -5.97
CA LEU A 299 1.07 17.85 -6.27
C LEU A 299 0.52 18.56 -7.53
N VAL A 300 0.72 19.87 -7.65
CA VAL A 300 0.31 20.65 -8.82
C VAL A 300 1.02 20.17 -10.09
N VAL A 301 2.34 19.92 -10.02
CA VAL A 301 3.11 19.37 -11.14
C VAL A 301 2.56 18.02 -11.57
N LEU A 302 2.35 17.09 -10.63
CA LEU A 302 1.78 15.78 -10.92
C LEU A 302 0.41 15.90 -11.57
N TRP A 303 -0.41 16.83 -11.10
CA TRP A 303 -1.76 17.02 -11.62
C TRP A 303 -1.77 17.61 -13.04
N ILE A 304 -0.87 18.56 -13.32
CA ILE A 304 -0.66 19.12 -14.67
C ILE A 304 -0.16 18.04 -15.61
N VAL A 305 0.84 17.25 -15.21
CA VAL A 305 1.40 16.16 -16.02
C VAL A 305 0.32 15.11 -16.29
N TRP A 306 -0.43 14.69 -15.27
CA TRP A 306 -1.51 13.71 -15.41
C TRP A 306 -2.60 14.20 -16.38
N ARG A 307 -2.86 15.50 -16.39
CA ARG A 307 -3.76 16.14 -17.36
C ARG A 307 -3.18 16.18 -18.76
N ALA A 308 -1.89 16.51 -18.90
CA ALA A 308 -1.21 16.61 -20.19
C ALA A 308 -1.15 15.26 -20.92
N ILE A 309 -0.97 14.16 -20.19
CA ILE A 309 -0.99 12.79 -20.75
C ILE A 309 -2.40 12.28 -21.09
N GLY A 310 -3.46 13.06 -20.80
CA GLY A 310 -4.82 12.78 -21.24
C GLY A 310 -5.63 11.79 -20.40
N PHE A 311 -5.03 11.17 -19.38
CA PHE A 311 -5.69 10.15 -18.56
C PHE A 311 -6.70 10.70 -17.54
N ILE A 312 -6.66 11.98 -17.16
CA ILE A 312 -7.70 12.60 -16.31
C ILE A 312 -8.60 13.53 -17.11
N LYS A 313 -9.92 13.26 -17.14
CA LYS A 313 -10.94 14.07 -17.84
C LYS A 313 -11.79 14.87 -16.85
N PHE A 314 -11.96 16.19 -17.04
CA PHE A 314 -12.80 17.00 -16.13
C PHE A 314 -14.30 16.75 -16.27
N ARG A 315 -14.74 16.36 -17.48
CA ARG A 315 -16.12 15.94 -17.72
C ARG A 315 -16.27 14.51 -17.21
N LEU A 316 -17.37 14.26 -16.50
CA LEU A 316 -17.75 12.90 -16.14
C LEU A 316 -17.86 12.06 -17.42
N PRO A 317 -17.42 10.79 -17.40
CA PRO A 317 -17.68 9.88 -18.51
C PRO A 317 -19.18 9.91 -18.80
N LYS A 318 -19.54 9.97 -20.09
CA LYS A 318 -20.95 9.83 -20.48
C LYS A 318 -21.42 8.53 -19.87
N LYS A 319 -22.53 8.58 -19.13
CA LYS A 319 -23.21 7.39 -18.60
C LYS A 319 -23.28 6.41 -19.78
N HIS A 320 -22.56 5.29 -19.70
CA HIS A 320 -22.73 4.25 -20.69
C HIS A 320 -24.17 3.80 -20.54
N ASP A 321 -25.01 4.21 -21.50
CA ASP A 321 -26.25 3.51 -21.77
C ASP A 321 -25.86 2.04 -21.84
N SER A 322 -26.51 1.26 -20.99
CA SER A 322 -26.50 -0.19 -20.98
C SER A 322 -26.22 -0.71 -22.38
N VAL A 323 -25.04 -1.30 -22.57
CA VAL A 323 -24.76 -2.10 -23.75
C VAL A 323 -25.79 -3.21 -23.72
N MET A 324 -26.90 -2.96 -24.42
CA MET A 324 -27.80 -3.99 -24.89
C MET A 324 -26.92 -5.01 -25.59
N MET A 325 -27.16 -6.26 -25.23
CA MET A 325 -26.76 -7.42 -25.99
C MET A 325 -26.77 -7.12 -27.48
N LYS A 326 -25.61 -7.18 -28.12
CA LYS A 326 -25.54 -7.76 -29.46
C LYS A 326 -25.08 -9.19 -29.26
N GLN A 327 -26.10 -10.04 -29.33
CA GLN A 327 -26.15 -11.46 -29.71
C GLN A 327 -24.82 -12.19 -29.84
#